data_AF-A0A5M4DA61-F1
#
_entry.id   AF-A0A5M4DA61-F1
#
_cell.length_a   1.000
_cell.length_b   1.000
_cell.length_c   1.000
_cell.angle_alpha   90.00
_cell.angle_beta   90.00
_cell.angle_gamma   90.00
#
_symmetry.space_group_name_H-M   'P 1'
#
loop_
_entity.id
_entity.type
_entity.pdbx_description
1 polymer ?
#
loop_
_entity_poly.entity_id
_entity_poly.type
_entity_poly.pdbx_seq_one_letter_code
_entity_poly.pdbx_strand_id
1 'polypeptide(L)'
;MNWTALAQASPLWSDEHGSNSLWVKIVIATLLGFALIFGFMKAPTRARRPIVAIFTFVAGAFWVLVYLFPQPVTRSDNDVPSGLLDGVSFFLSDAVVVVGGFSNILTAFILGLGVYSLARIHIRKFIKRQKDWVFSGFLLLSMVSMAGVGYWKFVESTRPDAVAGDLNTTAKVLQDYMFDGLLQQMEAVMFSLIAFFILSAAYRAFRVRSIEATILLASAVIIMLSLMGGAVFLWDGRIDAMTGQNPDAFLNNFKLSEVAGWLRNNVERPGLRAIDFGIGLGALAMGLRLWLSLERTGMSN
;
A
#
# COMPACT_ATOMS: atom_id res chain seq x y z
N MET A 1 -29.03 -23.80 -13.85
CA MET A 1 -27.71 -23.87 -13.21
C MET A 1 -27.94 -24.03 -11.72
N ASN A 2 -27.67 -25.20 -11.16
CA ASN A 2 -28.04 -25.54 -9.78
C ASN A 2 -27.02 -24.94 -8.81
N TRP A 3 -27.28 -23.73 -8.33
CA TRP A 3 -26.36 -22.94 -7.51
C TRP A 3 -26.02 -23.61 -6.15
N THR A 4 -26.85 -24.56 -5.69
CA THR A 4 -26.61 -25.34 -4.46
C THR A 4 -25.45 -26.33 -4.58
N ALA A 5 -25.15 -26.80 -5.80
CA ALA A 5 -24.00 -27.71 -6.04
C ALA A 5 -22.65 -26.97 -5.99
N LEU A 6 -22.64 -25.66 -6.24
CA LEU A 6 -21.43 -24.82 -6.07
C LEU A 6 -21.20 -24.43 -4.60
N ALA A 7 -22.23 -24.47 -3.75
CA ALA A 7 -22.13 -24.15 -2.32
C ALA A 7 -21.55 -25.30 -1.47
N GLN A 8 -21.58 -26.54 -1.95
CA GLN A 8 -20.97 -27.71 -1.31
C GLN A 8 -19.55 -28.02 -1.83
N ALA A 9 -19.05 -27.27 -2.80
CA ALA A 9 -17.70 -27.47 -3.31
C ALA A 9 -16.69 -26.95 -2.29
N SER A 10 -15.64 -27.74 -2.01
CA SER A 10 -14.52 -27.26 -1.21
C SER A 10 -13.95 -25.98 -1.84
N PRO A 11 -13.47 -25.02 -1.03
CA PRO A 11 -13.00 -23.75 -1.55
C PRO A 11 -12.03 -23.94 -2.71
N LEU A 12 -12.21 -23.20 -3.81
CA LEU A 12 -11.39 -23.38 -5.02
C LEU A 12 -9.89 -23.19 -4.71
N TRP A 13 -9.60 -22.30 -3.77
CA TRP A 13 -8.27 -21.77 -3.47
C TRP A 13 -7.57 -22.46 -2.30
N SER A 14 -8.29 -23.26 -1.50
CA SER A 14 -7.76 -23.92 -0.31
C SER A 14 -8.36 -25.32 -0.14
N ASP A 15 -7.63 -26.20 0.54
CA ASP A 15 -8.06 -27.53 0.96
C ASP A 15 -7.20 -27.93 2.17
N GLU A 16 -7.60 -28.99 2.88
CA GLU A 16 -6.85 -29.53 4.00
C GLU A 16 -5.39 -29.87 3.64
N HIS A 17 -4.47 -29.55 4.55
CA HIS A 17 -3.05 -29.83 4.40
C HIS A 17 -2.80 -31.34 4.24
N GLY A 18 -2.13 -31.72 3.14
CA GLY A 18 -1.82 -33.13 2.86
C GLY A 18 -2.92 -33.90 2.12
N SER A 19 -4.07 -33.27 1.84
CA SER A 19 -5.11 -33.88 1.00
C SER A 19 -4.64 -34.10 -0.44
N ASN A 20 -5.06 -35.21 -1.06
CA ASN A 20 -4.83 -35.47 -2.48
C ASN A 20 -5.45 -34.38 -3.38
N SER A 21 -6.57 -33.76 -2.96
CA SER A 21 -7.22 -32.69 -3.71
C SER A 21 -6.36 -31.43 -3.79
N LEU A 22 -5.67 -31.08 -2.71
CA LEU A 22 -4.74 -29.95 -2.65
C LEU A 22 -3.56 -30.17 -3.61
N TRP A 23 -2.95 -31.36 -3.59
CA TRP A 23 -1.86 -31.70 -4.51
C TRP A 23 -2.28 -31.64 -5.98
N VAL A 24 -3.47 -32.13 -6.31
CA VAL A 24 -4.03 -32.04 -7.66
C VAL A 24 -4.23 -30.57 -8.07
N LYS A 25 -4.83 -29.75 -7.21
CA LYS A 25 -5.01 -28.30 -7.44
C LYS A 25 -3.67 -27.59 -7.70
N ILE A 26 -2.63 -27.89 -6.91
CA ILE A 26 -1.27 -27.34 -7.08
C ILE A 26 -0.65 -27.74 -8.42
N VAL A 27 -0.74 -29.03 -8.79
CA VAL A 27 -0.17 -29.53 -10.06
C VAL A 27 -0.87 -28.87 -11.25
N ILE A 28 -2.21 -28.81 -11.22
CA ILE A 28 -3.00 -28.16 -12.28
C ILE A 28 -2.63 -26.67 -12.39
N ALA A 29 -2.59 -25.95 -11.26
CA ALA A 29 -2.23 -24.53 -11.24
C ALA A 29 -0.82 -24.28 -11.79
N THR A 30 0.13 -25.16 -11.45
CA THR A 30 1.52 -25.08 -11.93
C THR A 30 1.61 -25.30 -13.44
N LEU A 31 0.93 -26.33 -13.96
CA LEU A 31 0.90 -26.62 -15.40
C LEU A 31 0.23 -25.50 -16.19
N LEU A 32 -0.90 -24.97 -15.69
CA LEU A 32 -1.57 -23.81 -16.27
C LEU A 32 -0.66 -22.58 -16.25
N GLY A 33 0.08 -22.34 -15.15
CA GLY A 33 1.06 -21.27 -15.04
C GLY A 33 2.14 -21.37 -16.11
N PHE A 34 2.77 -22.55 -16.27
CA PHE A 34 3.76 -22.76 -17.32
C PHE A 34 3.19 -22.60 -18.73
N ALA A 35 1.97 -23.09 -18.97
CA ALA A 35 1.29 -22.92 -20.26
C ALA A 35 1.02 -21.44 -20.58
N LEU A 36 0.58 -20.65 -19.59
CA LEU A 36 0.38 -19.20 -19.73
C LEU A 36 1.69 -18.47 -20.02
N ILE A 37 2.77 -18.78 -19.28
CA ILE A 37 4.10 -18.21 -19.52
C ILE A 37 4.56 -18.50 -20.94
N PHE A 38 4.44 -19.75 -21.39
CA PHE A 38 4.81 -20.14 -22.75
C PHE A 38 3.94 -19.44 -23.81
N GLY A 39 2.65 -19.31 -23.55
CA GLY A 39 1.72 -18.54 -24.38
C GLY A 39 2.12 -17.08 -24.50
N PHE A 40 2.51 -16.43 -23.41
CA PHE A 40 2.97 -15.04 -23.42
C PHE A 40 4.33 -14.84 -24.09
N MET A 41 5.26 -15.80 -23.94
CA MET A 41 6.53 -15.76 -24.67
C MET A 41 6.34 -15.83 -26.19
N LYS A 42 5.37 -16.64 -26.64
CA LYS A 42 5.01 -16.75 -28.07
C LYS A 42 4.04 -15.68 -28.56
N ALA A 43 3.56 -14.80 -27.69
CA ALA A 43 2.57 -13.80 -28.07
C ALA A 43 3.16 -12.77 -29.08
N PRO A 44 2.44 -12.50 -30.19
CA PRO A 44 2.89 -11.55 -31.20
C PRO A 44 3.02 -10.15 -30.61
N THR A 45 3.99 -9.37 -31.10
CA THR A 45 4.34 -8.04 -30.55
C THR A 45 3.15 -7.08 -30.47
N ARG A 46 2.19 -7.20 -31.39
CA ARG A 46 0.95 -6.41 -31.40
C ARG A 46 0.00 -6.74 -30.24
N ALA A 47 -0.02 -8.00 -29.79
CA ALA A 47 -0.90 -8.46 -28.72
C ALA A 47 -0.35 -8.15 -27.32
N ARG A 48 0.95 -7.87 -27.18
CA ARG A 48 1.58 -7.64 -25.87
C ARG A 48 1.01 -6.43 -25.12
N ARG A 49 0.69 -5.34 -25.83
CA ARG A 49 0.07 -4.14 -25.22
C ARG A 49 -1.33 -4.41 -24.64
N PRO A 50 -2.30 -4.97 -25.41
CA PRO A 50 -3.61 -5.27 -24.86
C PRO A 50 -3.55 -6.37 -23.79
N ILE A 51 -2.63 -7.33 -23.88
CA ILE A 51 -2.41 -8.32 -22.81
C ILE A 51 -2.07 -7.62 -21.50
N VAL A 52 -1.07 -6.71 -21.48
CA VAL A 52 -0.75 -5.95 -20.26
C VAL A 52 -1.98 -5.20 -19.75
N ALA A 53 -2.68 -4.48 -20.62
CA ALA A 53 -3.84 -3.68 -20.22
C ALA A 53 -4.94 -4.55 -19.59
N ILE A 54 -5.25 -5.71 -20.18
CA ILE A 54 -6.24 -6.65 -19.65
C ILE A 54 -5.78 -7.22 -18.30
N PHE A 55 -4.52 -7.66 -18.19
CA PHE A 55 -3.99 -8.20 -16.94
C PHE A 55 -3.99 -7.18 -15.81
N THR A 56 -3.52 -5.97 -16.07
CA THR A 56 -3.55 -4.87 -15.11
C THR A 56 -4.98 -4.52 -14.72
N PHE A 57 -5.90 -4.45 -15.70
CA PHE A 57 -7.30 -4.16 -15.44
C PHE A 57 -7.95 -5.23 -14.55
N VAL A 58 -7.75 -6.51 -14.87
CA VAL A 58 -8.29 -7.63 -14.08
C VAL A 58 -7.68 -7.66 -12.68
N ALA A 59 -6.36 -7.43 -12.54
CA ALA A 59 -5.70 -7.39 -11.24
C ALA A 59 -6.20 -6.23 -10.37
N GLY A 60 -6.44 -5.05 -10.95
CA GLY A 60 -7.06 -3.93 -10.23
C GLY A 60 -8.52 -4.19 -9.89
N ALA A 61 -9.29 -4.71 -10.85
CA ALA A 61 -10.69 -5.04 -10.65
C ALA A 61 -10.88 -6.03 -9.49
N PHE A 62 -9.96 -6.99 -9.31
CA PHE A 62 -9.98 -7.89 -8.15
C PHE A 62 -9.97 -7.12 -6.82
N TRP A 63 -9.04 -6.18 -6.63
CA TRP A 63 -8.96 -5.39 -5.39
C TRP A 63 -10.14 -4.44 -5.20
N VAL A 64 -10.69 -3.91 -6.30
CA VAL A 64 -11.95 -3.13 -6.25
C VAL A 64 -13.11 -3.99 -5.79
N LEU A 65 -13.22 -5.22 -6.30
CA LEU A 65 -14.27 -6.16 -5.89
C LEU A 65 -14.12 -6.54 -4.41
N VAL A 66 -12.91 -6.87 -3.95
CA VAL A 66 -12.64 -7.16 -2.53
C VAL A 66 -13.06 -6.01 -1.62
N TYR A 67 -12.87 -4.78 -2.08
CA TYR A 67 -13.22 -3.58 -1.33
C TYR A 67 -14.72 -3.26 -1.34
N LEU A 68 -15.38 -3.40 -2.50
CA LEU A 68 -16.81 -3.09 -2.64
C LEU A 68 -17.72 -4.19 -2.06
N PHE A 69 -17.26 -5.45 -2.08
CA PHE A 69 -18.04 -6.57 -1.56
C PHE A 69 -17.88 -6.70 -0.04
N PRO A 70 -18.98 -7.02 0.68
CA PRO A 70 -18.94 -7.20 2.12
C PRO A 70 -18.08 -8.42 2.48
N GLN A 71 -17.19 -8.23 3.45
CA GLN A 71 -16.36 -9.30 3.99
C GLN A 71 -17.15 -10.11 5.03
N PRO A 72 -17.00 -11.44 5.07
CA PRO A 72 -17.70 -12.26 6.05
C PRO A 72 -17.12 -12.03 7.46
N VAL A 73 -17.96 -11.57 8.39
CA VAL A 73 -17.53 -11.14 9.75
C VAL A 73 -17.37 -12.34 10.71
N THR A 74 -18.08 -13.44 10.47
CA THR A 74 -18.15 -14.60 11.39
C THR A 74 -18.05 -15.93 10.63
N ARG A 75 -17.08 -16.07 9.74
CA ARG A 75 -16.88 -17.32 8.99
C ARG A 75 -16.07 -18.31 9.83
N SER A 76 -16.66 -19.47 10.09
CA SER A 76 -15.97 -20.70 10.51
C SER A 76 -15.45 -21.46 9.29
N ASP A 77 -14.39 -22.25 9.45
CA ASP A 77 -13.75 -23.04 8.37
C ASP A 77 -14.74 -23.99 7.66
N ASN A 78 -15.84 -24.35 8.33
CA ASN A 78 -16.86 -25.29 7.83
C ASN A 78 -18.16 -24.61 7.35
N ASP A 79 -18.23 -23.27 7.33
CA ASP A 79 -19.44 -22.57 6.92
C ASP A 79 -19.65 -22.69 5.40
N VAL A 80 -20.84 -23.15 5.02
CA VAL A 80 -21.28 -23.18 3.62
C VAL A 80 -22.05 -21.91 3.28
N PRO A 81 -21.82 -21.31 2.09
CA PRO A 81 -22.49 -20.08 1.71
C PRO A 81 -23.99 -20.30 1.55
N SER A 82 -24.79 -19.48 2.23
CA SER A 82 -26.26 -19.63 2.26
C SER A 82 -26.96 -18.99 1.03
N GLY A 83 -26.23 -18.16 0.27
CA GLY A 83 -26.71 -17.51 -0.95
C GLY A 83 -25.61 -17.00 -1.88
N LEU A 84 -25.99 -16.33 -2.97
CA LEU A 84 -25.04 -15.82 -3.97
C LEU A 84 -24.09 -14.76 -3.40
N LEU A 85 -24.59 -13.90 -2.51
CA LEU A 85 -23.78 -12.87 -1.87
C LEU A 85 -22.68 -13.51 -1.01
N ASP A 86 -23.05 -14.44 -0.13
CA ASP A 86 -22.11 -15.19 0.70
C ASP A 86 -21.10 -15.98 -0.13
N GLY A 87 -21.56 -16.61 -1.22
CA GLY A 87 -20.68 -17.37 -2.13
C GLY A 87 -19.61 -16.50 -2.79
N VAL A 88 -19.97 -15.29 -3.25
CA VAL A 88 -19.00 -14.35 -3.81
C VAL A 88 -18.07 -13.80 -2.72
N SER A 89 -18.60 -13.46 -1.55
CA SER A 89 -17.81 -12.97 -0.41
C SER A 89 -16.80 -14.02 0.06
N PHE A 90 -17.18 -15.30 0.13
CA PHE A 90 -16.28 -16.40 0.52
C PHE A 90 -15.20 -16.61 -0.54
N PHE A 91 -15.58 -16.63 -1.82
CA PHE A 91 -14.63 -16.75 -2.93
C PHE A 91 -13.60 -15.62 -2.92
N LEU A 92 -14.03 -14.37 -2.74
CA LEU A 92 -13.13 -13.22 -2.70
C LEU A 92 -12.21 -13.27 -1.47
N SER A 93 -12.74 -13.62 -0.30
CA SER A 93 -11.96 -13.78 0.93
C SER A 93 -10.87 -14.86 0.78
N ASP A 94 -11.22 -16.01 0.20
CA ASP A 94 -10.26 -17.10 -0.06
C ASP A 94 -9.21 -16.71 -1.11
N ALA A 95 -9.63 -16.00 -2.16
CA ALA A 95 -8.73 -15.52 -3.19
C ALA A 95 -7.73 -14.48 -2.66
N VAL A 96 -8.10 -13.66 -1.67
CA VAL A 96 -7.19 -12.66 -1.06
C VAL A 96 -5.98 -13.33 -0.44
N VAL A 97 -6.11 -14.51 0.17
CA VAL A 97 -4.97 -15.24 0.76
C VAL A 97 -3.95 -15.63 -0.32
N VAL A 98 -4.44 -16.18 -1.43
CA VAL A 98 -3.58 -16.62 -2.55
C VAL A 98 -2.97 -15.43 -3.30
N VAL A 99 -3.81 -14.45 -3.68
CA VAL A 99 -3.37 -13.24 -4.38
C VAL A 99 -2.45 -12.40 -3.50
N GLY A 100 -2.72 -12.32 -2.20
CA GLY A 100 -1.86 -11.67 -1.20
C GLY A 100 -0.49 -12.32 -1.12
N GLY A 101 -0.41 -13.66 -1.13
CA GLY A 101 0.86 -14.38 -1.21
C GLY A 101 1.67 -14.01 -2.45
N PHE A 102 1.05 -13.97 -3.63
CA PHE A 102 1.71 -13.52 -4.86
C PHE A 102 2.15 -12.05 -4.79
N SER A 103 1.29 -11.18 -4.24
CA SER A 103 1.59 -9.75 -4.05
C SER A 103 2.80 -9.54 -3.13
N ASN A 104 2.92 -10.32 -2.06
CA ASN A 104 4.06 -10.25 -1.15
C ASN A 104 5.37 -10.65 -1.84
N ILE A 105 5.33 -11.72 -2.63
CA ILE A 105 6.49 -12.16 -3.43
C ILE A 105 6.87 -11.06 -4.43
N LEU A 106 5.90 -10.52 -5.17
CA LEU A 106 6.12 -9.43 -6.11
C LEU A 106 6.72 -8.19 -5.42
N THR A 107 6.20 -7.84 -4.24
CA THR A 107 6.69 -6.70 -3.44
C THR A 107 8.14 -6.91 -3.02
N ALA A 108 8.53 -8.12 -2.61
CA ALA A 108 9.92 -8.46 -2.30
C ALA A 108 10.85 -8.27 -3.52
N PHE A 109 10.42 -8.69 -4.72
CA PHE A 109 11.17 -8.45 -5.96
C PHE A 109 11.25 -6.96 -6.32
N ILE A 110 10.16 -6.21 -6.18
CA ILE A 110 10.14 -4.76 -6.44
C ILE A 110 11.11 -4.03 -5.49
N LEU A 111 11.10 -4.38 -4.20
CA LEU A 111 12.02 -3.83 -3.21
C LEU A 111 13.48 -4.14 -3.59
N GLY A 112 13.77 -5.39 -3.96
CA GLY A 112 15.12 -5.80 -4.41
C GLY A 112 15.58 -5.06 -5.66
N LEU A 113 14.70 -4.90 -6.65
CA LEU A 113 14.98 -4.13 -7.88
C LEU A 113 15.19 -2.65 -7.58
N GLY A 114 14.44 -2.07 -6.64
CA GLY A 114 14.60 -0.70 -6.17
C GLY A 114 15.98 -0.46 -5.59
N VAL A 115 16.40 -1.32 -4.65
CA VAL A 115 17.74 -1.27 -4.05
C VAL A 115 18.82 -1.46 -5.11
N TYR A 116 18.69 -2.45 -5.99
CA TYR A 116 19.65 -2.71 -7.06
C TYR A 116 19.79 -1.52 -8.02
N SER A 117 18.67 -0.94 -8.44
CA SER A 117 18.65 0.21 -9.35
C SER A 117 19.39 1.40 -8.76
N LEU A 118 19.06 1.76 -7.51
CA LEU A 118 19.68 2.86 -6.79
C LEU A 118 21.18 2.62 -6.59
N ALA A 119 21.54 1.43 -6.08
CA ALA A 119 22.93 1.03 -5.89
C ALA A 119 23.73 1.11 -7.20
N ARG A 120 23.23 0.53 -8.29
CA ARG A 120 23.91 0.53 -9.59
C ARG A 120 24.20 1.93 -10.11
N ILE A 121 23.23 2.85 -10.00
CA ILE A 121 23.37 4.23 -10.47
C ILE A 121 24.41 4.96 -9.62
N HIS A 122 24.26 4.93 -8.30
CA HIS A 122 25.14 5.68 -7.39
C HIS A 122 26.55 5.09 -7.28
N ILE A 123 26.71 3.76 -7.35
CA ILE A 123 28.02 3.10 -7.40
C ILE A 123 28.77 3.54 -8.66
N ARG A 124 28.12 3.51 -9.82
CA ARG A 124 28.73 3.97 -11.08
C ARG A 124 29.11 5.45 -10.99
N LYS A 125 28.22 6.28 -10.45
CA LYS A 125 28.45 7.73 -10.26
C LYS A 125 29.64 8.00 -9.34
N PHE A 126 29.77 7.22 -8.26
CA PHE A 126 30.86 7.28 -7.29
C PHE A 126 32.19 6.85 -7.91
N ILE A 127 32.25 5.68 -8.56
CA ILE A 127 33.47 5.15 -9.21
C ILE A 127 33.95 6.09 -10.31
N LYS A 128 33.04 6.60 -11.15
CA LYS A 128 33.38 7.50 -12.26
C LYS A 128 33.59 8.96 -11.83
N ARG A 129 33.51 9.28 -10.53
CA ARG A 129 33.68 10.64 -9.97
C ARG A 129 32.88 11.71 -10.73
N GLN A 130 31.65 11.39 -11.12
CA GLN A 130 30.80 12.33 -11.85
C GLN A 130 30.38 13.51 -10.95
N LYS A 131 29.75 14.54 -11.53
CA LYS A 131 29.23 15.68 -10.76
C LYS A 131 28.39 15.20 -9.57
N ASP A 132 28.62 15.75 -8.38
CA ASP A 132 27.92 15.39 -7.13
C ASP A 132 28.14 13.93 -6.67
N TRP A 133 29.30 13.34 -6.99
CA TRP A 133 29.65 11.98 -6.56
C TRP A 133 29.77 11.84 -5.04
N VAL A 134 30.14 12.91 -4.32
CA VAL A 134 30.30 12.91 -2.85
C VAL A 134 28.98 12.55 -2.18
N PHE A 135 27.88 13.19 -2.59
CA PHE A 135 26.53 12.89 -2.07
C PHE A 135 26.11 11.45 -2.39
N SER A 136 26.56 10.91 -3.52
CA SER A 136 26.33 9.50 -3.85
C SER A 136 27.13 8.56 -2.95
N GLY A 137 28.33 8.96 -2.52
CA GLY A 137 29.12 8.25 -1.51
C GLY A 137 28.41 8.21 -0.16
N PHE A 138 27.88 9.35 0.31
CA PHE A 138 27.11 9.40 1.55
C PHE A 138 25.87 8.51 1.50
N LEU A 139 25.12 8.54 0.39
CA LEU A 139 23.95 7.66 0.20
C LEU A 139 24.33 6.17 0.26
N LEU A 140 25.40 5.77 -0.43
CA LEU A 140 25.83 4.37 -0.41
C LEU A 140 26.30 3.94 0.97
N LEU A 141 27.03 4.82 1.67
CA LEU A 141 27.46 4.57 3.04
C LEU A 141 26.28 4.43 3.99
N SER A 142 25.29 5.33 3.92
CA SER A 142 24.08 5.26 4.76
C SER A 142 23.23 4.03 4.46
N MET A 143 23.14 3.64 3.19
CA MET A 143 22.41 2.43 2.77
C MET A 143 23.06 1.17 3.34
N VAL A 144 24.40 1.06 3.24
CA VAL A 144 25.14 -0.09 3.78
C VAL A 144 25.14 -0.11 5.31
N SER A 145 25.30 1.05 5.96
CA SER A 145 25.28 1.12 7.42
C SER A 145 23.91 0.75 7.99
N MET A 146 22.82 1.28 7.41
CA MET A 146 21.46 0.94 7.82
C MET A 146 21.15 -0.55 7.61
N ALA A 147 21.53 -1.12 6.46
CA ALA A 147 21.36 -2.54 6.19
C ALA A 147 22.17 -3.41 7.17
N GLY A 148 23.40 -3.01 7.49
CA GLY A 148 24.26 -3.71 8.43
C GLY A 148 23.69 -3.73 9.86
N VAL A 149 23.22 -2.58 10.35
CA VAL A 149 22.59 -2.47 11.68
C VAL A 149 21.26 -3.24 11.74
N GLY A 150 20.44 -3.14 10.69
CA GLY A 150 19.20 -3.91 10.60
C GLY A 150 19.44 -5.42 10.61
N TYR A 151 20.46 -5.89 9.87
CA TYR A 151 20.84 -7.30 9.87
C TYR A 151 21.39 -7.75 11.23
N TRP A 152 22.21 -6.92 11.90
CA TRP A 152 22.67 -7.21 13.25
C TRP A 152 21.49 -7.43 14.20
N LYS A 153 20.53 -6.50 14.23
CA LYS A 153 19.32 -6.63 15.06
C LYS A 153 18.56 -7.93 14.74
N PHE A 154 18.42 -8.26 13.46
CA PHE A 154 17.74 -9.49 13.04
C PHE A 154 18.42 -10.77 13.57
N VAL A 155 19.76 -10.83 13.49
CA VAL A 155 20.53 -11.96 14.03
C VAL A 155 20.34 -12.08 15.55
N GLU A 156 20.32 -10.94 16.25
CA GLU A 156 20.11 -10.89 17.68
C GLU A 156 18.70 -11.30 18.11
N SER A 157 17.68 -10.91 17.36
CA SER A 157 16.29 -11.32 17.64
C SER A 157 16.01 -12.80 17.36
N THR A 158 16.90 -13.49 16.65
CA THR A 158 16.72 -14.92 16.28
C THR A 158 17.37 -15.86 17.30
N ARG A 159 18.07 -15.33 18.32
CA ARG A 159 18.73 -16.18 19.31
C ARG A 159 17.70 -16.86 20.24
N PRO A 160 17.89 -18.14 20.64
CA PRO A 160 16.91 -18.86 21.46
C PRO A 160 16.68 -18.26 22.86
N ASP A 161 17.66 -17.52 23.36
CA ASP A 161 17.66 -16.77 24.61
C ASP A 161 17.10 -15.35 24.47
N ALA A 162 16.74 -14.93 23.25
CA ALA A 162 16.08 -13.65 23.02
C ALA A 162 14.66 -13.72 23.60
N VAL A 163 14.47 -13.09 24.76
CA VAL A 163 13.15 -12.89 25.35
C VAL A 163 12.30 -12.14 24.32
N ALA A 164 11.15 -12.72 23.96
CA ALA A 164 10.16 -12.11 23.08
C ALA A 164 9.56 -10.87 23.76
N GLY A 165 10.26 -9.75 23.62
CA GLY A 165 9.93 -8.51 24.32
C GLY A 165 11.15 -7.62 24.38
N ASP A 166 11.20 -6.68 23.45
CA ASP A 166 12.03 -5.48 23.46
C ASP A 166 13.37 -5.59 24.21
N LEU A 167 14.29 -6.38 23.67
CA LEU A 167 15.67 -6.26 24.06
C LEU A 167 16.14 -4.86 23.62
N ASN A 168 16.40 -3.97 24.59
CA ASN A 168 17.09 -2.71 24.39
C ASN A 168 18.58 -2.98 24.06
N THR A 169 18.82 -3.76 23.01
CA THR A 169 20.16 -4.10 22.58
C THR A 169 20.78 -2.91 21.88
N THR A 170 22.10 -2.85 21.91
CA THR A 170 22.86 -1.80 21.20
C THR A 170 22.46 -1.72 19.73
N ALA A 171 22.14 -2.85 19.09
CA ALA A 171 21.69 -2.89 17.71
C ALA A 171 20.31 -2.23 17.51
N LYS A 172 19.35 -2.47 18.43
CA LYS A 172 18.05 -1.77 18.40
C LYS A 172 18.24 -0.26 18.60
N VAL A 173 18.95 0.15 19.65
CA VAL A 173 19.17 1.57 19.95
C VAL A 173 19.81 2.29 18.77
N LEU A 174 20.83 1.68 18.16
CA LEU A 174 21.49 2.24 16.99
C LEU A 174 20.55 2.31 15.79
N GLN A 175 19.71 1.30 15.58
CA GLN A 175 18.67 1.34 14.54
C GLN A 175 17.70 2.50 14.79
N ASP A 176 17.19 2.66 16.01
CA ASP A 176 16.21 3.70 16.34
C ASP A 176 16.80 5.10 16.10
N TYR A 177 18.06 5.35 16.50
CA TYR A 177 18.75 6.61 16.19
C TYR A 177 18.94 6.83 14.68
N MET A 178 19.32 5.81 13.94
CA MET A 178 19.53 5.94 12.50
C MET A 178 18.21 6.07 11.73
N PHE A 179 17.16 5.39 12.17
CA PHE A 179 15.87 5.31 11.48
C PHE A 179 14.96 6.45 11.90
N ASP A 180 14.56 6.51 13.18
CA ASP A 180 13.67 7.58 13.68
C ASP A 180 14.42 8.90 13.82
N GLY A 181 15.68 8.85 14.28
CA GLY A 181 16.49 10.03 14.56
C GLY A 181 17.06 10.71 13.31
N LEU A 182 17.39 9.96 12.25
CA LEU A 182 17.97 10.53 11.02
C LEU A 182 17.04 10.37 9.83
N LEU A 183 16.75 9.14 9.41
CA LEU A 183 16.02 8.89 8.16
C LEU A 183 14.63 9.54 8.18
N GLN A 184 13.82 9.27 9.21
CA GLN A 184 12.47 9.79 9.32
C GLN A 184 12.43 11.31 9.46
N GLN A 185 13.37 11.91 10.20
CA GLN A 185 13.47 13.36 10.31
C GLN A 185 13.86 14.02 8.98
N MET A 186 14.80 13.44 8.25
CA MET A 186 15.18 13.93 6.91
C MET A 186 14.05 13.78 5.90
N GLU A 187 13.31 12.68 5.93
CA GLU A 187 12.10 12.48 5.13
C GLU A 187 11.01 13.50 5.48
N ALA A 188 10.80 13.78 6.77
CA ALA A 188 9.87 14.80 7.23
C ALA A 188 10.25 16.21 6.76
N VAL A 189 11.54 16.56 6.74
CA VAL A 189 12.03 17.83 6.18
C VAL A 189 11.73 17.91 4.69
N MET A 190 12.04 16.86 3.93
CA MET A 190 11.74 16.81 2.48
C MET A 190 10.24 16.92 2.20
N PHE A 191 9.43 16.18 2.95
CA PHE A 191 7.98 16.23 2.84
C PHE A 191 7.43 17.62 3.20
N SER A 192 7.93 18.24 4.27
CA SER A 192 7.53 19.58 4.70
C SER A 192 7.86 20.64 3.65
N LEU A 193 9.05 20.58 3.03
CA LEU A 193 9.42 21.48 1.93
C LEU A 193 8.49 21.32 0.73
N ILE A 194 8.22 20.08 0.31
CA ILE A 194 7.30 19.79 -0.79
C ILE A 194 5.89 20.30 -0.47
N ALA A 195 5.38 19.98 0.72
CA ALA A 195 4.08 20.42 1.20
C ALA A 195 3.98 21.95 1.23
N PHE A 196 5.02 22.64 1.72
CA PHE A 196 5.09 24.10 1.72
C PHE A 196 5.03 24.68 0.30
N PHE A 197 5.78 24.12 -0.66
CA PHE A 197 5.75 24.58 -2.04
C PHE A 197 4.39 24.32 -2.72
N ILE A 198 3.79 23.14 -2.49
CA ILE A 198 2.45 22.81 -2.99
C ILE A 198 1.42 23.78 -2.41
N LEU A 199 1.44 23.99 -1.09
CA LEU A 199 0.52 24.89 -0.40
C LEU A 199 0.68 26.33 -0.88
N SER A 200 1.91 26.81 -1.04
CA SER A 200 2.21 28.15 -1.55
C SER A 200 1.67 28.36 -2.97
N ALA A 201 1.90 27.38 -3.86
CA ALA A 201 1.38 27.40 -5.22
C ALA A 201 -0.16 27.34 -5.24
N ALA A 202 -0.75 26.45 -4.44
CA ALA A 202 -2.19 26.26 -4.31
C ALA A 202 -2.88 27.50 -3.74
N TYR A 203 -2.34 28.10 -2.68
CA TYR A 203 -2.87 29.34 -2.10
C TYR A 203 -2.89 30.47 -3.13
N ARG A 204 -1.80 30.65 -3.89
CA ARG A 204 -1.74 31.63 -4.97
C ARG A 204 -2.77 31.35 -6.08
N ALA A 205 -3.04 30.08 -6.37
CA ALA A 205 -4.03 29.67 -7.38
C ALA A 205 -5.49 29.78 -6.88
N PHE A 206 -5.75 29.59 -5.58
CA PHE A 206 -7.09 29.53 -4.98
C PHE A 206 -7.59 30.85 -4.38
N ARG A 207 -6.68 31.74 -3.95
CA ARG A 207 -7.04 32.99 -3.25
C ARG A 207 -7.99 33.92 -4.05
N VAL A 208 -8.12 33.76 -5.37
CA VAL A 208 -8.77 34.80 -6.21
C VAL A 208 -9.60 34.24 -7.37
N ARG A 209 -10.46 33.21 -7.19
CA ARG A 209 -11.30 32.84 -8.35
C ARG A 209 -12.70 32.30 -8.12
N SER A 210 -12.99 31.60 -7.02
CA SER A 210 -14.32 30.96 -6.91
C SER A 210 -14.76 30.63 -5.48
N ILE A 211 -16.06 30.40 -5.33
CA ILE A 211 -16.69 30.00 -4.06
C ILE A 211 -16.22 28.60 -3.67
N GLU A 212 -16.07 27.70 -4.65
CA GLU A 212 -15.58 26.34 -4.45
C GLU A 212 -14.16 26.32 -3.89
N ALA A 213 -13.27 27.19 -4.39
CA ALA A 213 -11.90 27.32 -3.88
C ALA A 213 -11.85 27.80 -2.42
N THR A 214 -12.76 28.71 -2.05
CA THR A 214 -12.89 29.19 -0.67
C THR A 214 -13.38 28.08 0.27
N ILE A 215 -14.37 27.29 -0.16
CA ILE A 215 -14.85 26.14 0.61
C ILE A 215 -13.71 25.14 0.84
N LEU A 216 -12.95 24.81 -0.21
CA LEU A 216 -11.82 23.89 -0.10
C LEU A 216 -10.73 24.42 0.84
N LEU A 217 -10.42 25.72 0.79
CA LEU A 217 -9.47 26.36 1.70
C LEU A 217 -9.95 26.32 3.15
N ALA A 218 -11.23 26.63 3.40
CA ALA A 218 -11.83 26.57 4.73
C ALA A 218 -11.81 25.13 5.28
N SER A 219 -12.18 24.14 4.46
CA SER A 219 -12.08 22.72 4.79
C SER A 219 -10.65 22.31 5.17
N ALA A 220 -9.65 22.76 4.41
CA ALA A 220 -8.24 22.48 4.73
C ALA A 220 -7.81 23.09 6.07
N VAL A 221 -8.21 24.33 6.35
CA VAL A 221 -7.94 24.99 7.65
C VAL A 221 -8.56 24.22 8.80
N ILE A 222 -9.81 23.75 8.65
CA ILE A 222 -10.48 22.92 9.65
C ILE A 222 -9.67 21.64 9.93
N ILE A 223 -9.23 20.92 8.90
CA ILE A 223 -8.41 19.71 9.08
C ILE A 223 -7.09 20.02 9.78
N MET A 224 -6.41 21.11 9.40
CA MET A 224 -5.14 21.50 10.01
C MET A 224 -5.32 21.86 11.49
N LEU A 225 -6.37 22.61 11.84
CA LEU A 225 -6.70 22.92 13.23
C LEU A 225 -7.08 21.67 14.03
N SER A 226 -7.74 20.70 13.41
CA SER A 226 -8.10 19.45 14.09
C SER A 226 -6.89 18.57 14.45
N LEU A 227 -5.73 18.80 13.82
CA LEU A 227 -4.47 18.13 14.18
C LEU A 227 -3.76 18.82 15.35
N MET A 228 -4.13 20.07 15.66
CA MET A 228 -3.61 20.80 16.80
C MET A 228 -4.39 20.43 18.06
N GLY A 229 -3.84 19.53 18.88
CA GLY A 229 -4.49 19.04 20.10
C GLY A 229 -5.01 20.16 21.03
N GLY A 230 -4.28 21.27 21.13
CA GLY A 230 -4.72 22.44 21.90
C GLY A 230 -5.95 23.15 21.31
N ALA A 231 -6.07 23.24 19.99
CA ALA A 231 -7.22 23.85 19.34
C ALA A 231 -8.49 23.00 19.52
N VAL A 232 -8.35 21.68 19.37
CA VAL A 232 -9.42 20.71 19.62
C VAL A 232 -9.88 20.78 21.07
N PHE A 233 -8.95 20.70 22.02
CA PHE A 233 -9.27 20.75 23.45
C PHE A 233 -10.07 22.00 23.84
N LEU A 234 -9.64 23.18 23.38
CA LEU A 234 -10.31 24.45 23.70
C LEU A 234 -11.69 24.56 23.05
N TRP A 235 -11.83 24.17 21.79
CA TRP A 235 -13.09 24.31 21.06
C TRP A 235 -14.12 23.27 21.48
N ASP A 236 -13.73 22.00 21.50
CA ASP A 236 -14.63 20.90 21.86
C ASP A 236 -15.02 21.00 23.34
N GLY A 237 -14.08 21.35 24.22
CA GLY A 237 -14.36 21.59 25.64
C GLY A 237 -15.33 22.76 25.89
N ARG A 238 -15.29 23.80 25.05
CA ARG A 238 -16.27 24.90 25.11
C ARG A 238 -17.66 24.44 24.68
N ILE A 239 -17.75 23.61 23.64
CA ILE A 239 -19.03 23.05 23.19
C ILE A 239 -19.59 22.12 24.27
N ASP A 240 -18.77 21.26 24.86
CA ASP A 240 -19.16 20.36 25.95
C ASP A 240 -19.67 21.12 27.18
N ALA A 241 -19.06 22.26 27.50
CA ALA A 241 -19.54 23.14 28.56
C ALA A 241 -20.89 23.79 28.23
N MET A 242 -21.17 24.10 26.96
CA MET A 242 -22.45 24.67 26.52
C MET A 242 -23.57 23.63 26.42
N THR A 243 -23.25 22.37 26.14
CA THR A 243 -24.22 21.28 26.02
C THR A 243 -24.47 20.55 27.34
N GLY A 244 -23.73 20.90 28.40
CA GLY A 244 -23.79 20.19 29.68
C GLY A 244 -23.35 18.73 29.56
N GLN A 245 -22.43 18.43 28.62
CA GLN A 245 -22.00 17.08 28.26
C GLN A 245 -23.14 16.15 27.79
N ASN A 246 -24.29 16.70 27.39
CA ASN A 246 -25.36 15.90 26.82
C ASN A 246 -24.93 15.37 25.43
N PRO A 247 -24.85 14.05 25.21
CA PRO A 247 -24.44 13.47 23.94
C PRO A 247 -25.37 13.85 22.77
N ASP A 248 -26.66 14.03 23.04
CA ASP A 248 -27.69 14.23 22.00
C ASP A 248 -27.85 15.71 21.59
N ALA A 249 -27.05 16.61 22.17
CA ALA A 249 -27.15 18.03 21.87
C ALA A 249 -26.68 18.33 20.43
N PHE A 250 -27.51 19.06 19.67
CA PHE A 250 -27.20 19.46 18.29
C PHE A 250 -25.84 20.17 18.14
N LEU A 251 -25.41 20.93 19.16
CA LEU A 251 -24.13 21.65 19.15
C LEU A 251 -22.91 20.72 19.08
N ASN A 252 -23.03 19.44 19.47
CA ASN A 252 -21.93 18.47 19.38
C ASN A 252 -21.49 18.23 17.94
N ASN A 253 -22.37 18.44 16.95
CA ASN A 253 -22.03 18.33 15.53
C ASN A 253 -21.03 19.41 15.07
N PHE A 254 -20.90 20.51 15.81
CA PHE A 254 -19.95 21.59 15.51
C PHE A 254 -18.62 21.44 16.24
N LYS A 255 -18.40 20.34 16.95
CA LYS A 255 -17.08 19.99 17.48
C LYS A 255 -16.10 19.91 16.33
N LEU A 256 -14.90 20.43 16.55
CA LEU A 256 -13.84 20.43 15.57
C LEU A 256 -13.46 18.98 15.21
N SER A 257 -13.51 18.07 16.19
CA SER A 257 -13.33 16.63 15.99
C SER A 257 -14.39 16.00 15.09
N GLU A 258 -15.67 16.32 15.27
CA GLU A 258 -16.77 15.76 14.47
C GLU A 258 -16.76 16.29 13.03
N VAL A 259 -16.61 17.61 12.85
CA VAL A 259 -16.55 18.22 11.51
C VAL A 259 -15.33 17.73 10.73
N ALA A 260 -14.16 17.70 11.37
CA ALA A 260 -12.97 17.17 10.74
C ALA A 260 -13.09 15.66 10.48
N GLY A 261 -13.71 14.90 11.40
CA GLY A 261 -14.00 13.48 11.24
C GLY A 261 -14.88 13.22 10.02
N TRP A 262 -15.98 13.96 9.87
CA TRP A 262 -16.84 13.87 8.70
C TRP A 262 -16.09 14.18 7.40
N LEU A 263 -15.30 15.26 7.38
CA LEU A 263 -14.53 15.68 6.21
C LEU A 263 -13.48 14.63 5.83
N ARG A 264 -12.76 14.07 6.82
CA ARG A 264 -11.81 12.98 6.59
C ARG A 264 -12.50 11.74 6.05
N ASN A 265 -13.62 11.34 6.65
CA ASN A 265 -14.29 10.09 6.31
C ASN A 265 -14.96 10.13 4.94
N ASN A 266 -15.52 11.27 4.56
CA ASN A 266 -16.32 11.41 3.33
C ASN A 266 -15.56 12.01 2.16
N VAL A 267 -14.53 12.84 2.40
CA VAL A 267 -13.80 13.56 1.34
C VAL A 267 -12.36 13.06 1.22
N GLU A 268 -11.61 13.03 2.32
CA GLU A 268 -10.19 12.67 2.29
C GLU A 268 -9.96 11.17 2.04
N ARG A 269 -10.56 10.30 2.85
CA ARG A 269 -10.33 8.84 2.79
C ARG A 269 -10.68 8.24 1.43
N PRO A 270 -11.81 8.58 0.77
CA PRO A 270 -12.06 8.10 -0.59
C PRO A 270 -10.99 8.56 -1.59
N GLY A 271 -10.52 9.81 -1.47
CA GLY A 271 -9.45 10.35 -2.31
C GLY A 271 -8.12 9.65 -2.11
N LEU A 272 -7.68 9.46 -0.86
CA LEU A 272 -6.47 8.71 -0.52
C LEU A 272 -6.54 7.27 -1.06
N ARG A 273 -7.68 6.60 -0.88
CA ARG A 273 -7.89 5.25 -1.43
C ARG A 273 -7.78 5.21 -2.94
N ALA A 274 -8.34 6.20 -3.64
CA ALA A 274 -8.23 6.29 -5.10
C ALA A 274 -6.77 6.50 -5.55
N ILE A 275 -5.99 7.29 -4.80
CA ILE A 275 -4.56 7.48 -5.03
C ILE A 275 -3.81 6.15 -4.81
N ASP A 276 -4.00 5.49 -3.68
CA ASP A 276 -3.35 4.21 -3.35
C ASP A 276 -3.66 3.15 -4.42
N PHE A 277 -4.93 3.08 -4.85
CA PHE A 277 -5.35 2.21 -5.93
C PHE A 277 -4.67 2.55 -7.26
N GLY A 278 -4.60 3.84 -7.61
CA GLY A 278 -3.92 4.32 -8.81
C GLY A 278 -2.43 4.00 -8.82
N ILE A 279 -1.75 4.15 -7.67
CA ILE A 279 -0.34 3.80 -7.49
C ILE A 279 -0.14 2.30 -7.64
N GLY A 280 -0.97 1.49 -6.97
CA GLY A 280 -0.90 0.03 -7.06
C GLY A 280 -1.09 -0.48 -8.50
N LEU A 281 -2.10 0.04 -9.22
CA LEU A 281 -2.32 -0.26 -10.63
C LEU A 281 -1.15 0.17 -11.52
N GLY A 282 -0.61 1.37 -11.29
CA GLY A 282 0.54 1.88 -12.04
C GLY A 282 1.79 1.01 -11.87
N ALA A 283 2.05 0.57 -10.63
CA ALA A 283 3.16 -0.34 -10.32
C ALA A 283 2.99 -1.71 -10.99
N LEU A 284 1.78 -2.29 -10.94
CA LEU A 284 1.46 -3.55 -11.63
C LEU A 284 1.63 -3.41 -13.16
N ALA A 285 1.13 -2.32 -13.75
CA ALA A 285 1.30 -2.05 -15.18
C ALA A 285 2.77 -1.95 -15.58
N MET A 286 3.58 -1.25 -14.79
CA MET A 286 5.02 -1.11 -15.02
C MET A 286 5.74 -2.46 -14.89
N GLY A 287 5.42 -3.24 -13.86
CA GLY A 287 5.97 -4.60 -13.68
C GLY A 287 5.66 -5.53 -14.85
N LEU A 288 4.41 -5.52 -15.33
CA LEU A 288 4.00 -6.32 -16.50
C LEU A 288 4.66 -5.86 -17.80
N ARG A 289 4.85 -4.54 -17.97
CA ARG A 289 5.59 -3.98 -19.12
C ARG A 289 7.05 -4.41 -19.13
N LEU A 290 7.70 -4.41 -17.97
CA LEU A 290 9.06 -4.93 -17.80
C LEU A 290 9.11 -6.42 -18.13
N TRP A 291 8.18 -7.21 -17.59
CA TRP A 291 8.13 -8.66 -17.78
C TRP A 291 7.91 -9.07 -19.24
N LEU A 292 7.00 -8.39 -19.94
CA LEU A 292 6.75 -8.63 -21.37
C LEU A 292 7.76 -7.93 -22.30
N SER A 293 8.82 -7.35 -21.72
CA SER A 293 9.90 -6.65 -22.41
C SER A 293 9.41 -5.56 -23.36
N LEU A 294 8.31 -4.88 -22.99
CA LEU A 294 7.72 -3.81 -23.78
C LEU A 294 8.53 -2.51 -23.73
N GLU A 295 9.44 -2.39 -22.77
CA GLU A 295 10.31 -1.22 -22.58
C GLU A 295 11.61 -1.29 -23.37
N ARG A 296 11.91 -2.44 -23.99
CA ARG A 296 12.92 -2.50 -25.06
C ARG A 296 12.35 -1.88 -26.32
N THR A 297 12.27 -0.55 -26.32
CA THR A 297 12.26 0.22 -27.56
C THR A 297 13.50 -0.21 -28.33
N GLY A 298 13.32 -0.69 -29.56
CA GLY A 298 14.33 -1.42 -30.31
C GLY A 298 15.69 -0.73 -30.30
N MET A 299 16.74 -1.46 -29.92
CA MET A 299 18.05 -1.16 -30.46
C MET A 299 18.00 -1.56 -31.93
N SER A 300 17.62 -0.62 -32.79
CA SER A 300 18.07 -0.66 -34.18
C SER A 300 19.51 -0.16 -34.20
N ASN A 301 20.44 -1.11 -34.23
CA ASN A 301 21.64 -1.08 -35.04
C ASN A 301 21.97 -2.53 -35.37
#